data_AF-E4UCL6-F1
#
_entry.id   AF-E4UCL6-F1
#
_cell.length_a   1.000
_cell.length_b   1.000
_cell.length_c   1.000
_cell.angle_alpha   90.00
_cell.angle_beta   90.00
_cell.angle_gamma   90.00
#
_symmetry.space_group_name_H-M   'P 1'
#
loop_
_entity.id
_entity.type
_entity.pdbx_description
1 polymer ?
#
loop_
_entity_poly.entity_id
_entity_poly.type
_entity_poly.pdbx_seq_one_letter_code
_entity_poly.pdbx_strand_id
1 'polypeptide(L)'
;MILMNDEMVVKAESNCNVQGYTIVLSQWDIGLIFAHRLLTVFDSNKRFVAELDGLVVNKNGKIKPIGYLRSDRLKVFEFKSPHLYREDQEQVVLFSSTKEYVMRKWHLALRAKDILNEKYLPYPFLGMGENSNSVASTLIKCMGLEELEIPHAKIAPYQGRILLDDSVITQIQNSRIHC
;
A
#
# COMPACT_ATOMS: atom_id res chain seq x y z
N MET A 1 -55.18 -30.12 -4.81
CA MET A 1 -53.96 -30.57 -4.11
C MET A 1 -52.79 -30.19 -5.01
N ILE A 2 -52.03 -29.17 -4.57
CA ILE A 2 -50.61 -28.90 -4.86
C ILE A 2 -50.27 -28.34 -6.27
N LEU A 3 -50.21 -26.99 -6.39
CA LEU A 3 -49.02 -26.11 -6.55
C LEU A 3 -48.44 -26.15 -7.98
N MET A 4 -48.75 -25.20 -8.87
CA MET A 4 -48.06 -23.90 -9.05
C MET A 4 -46.54 -24.00 -8.91
N ASN A 5 -45.86 -24.11 -10.06
CA ASN A 5 -44.42 -23.93 -10.20
C ASN A 5 -44.10 -22.43 -10.04
N ASP A 6 -43.65 -22.04 -8.86
CA ASP A 6 -42.95 -20.77 -8.68
C ASP A 6 -41.52 -20.92 -9.19
N GLU A 7 -41.25 -20.29 -10.33
CA GLU A 7 -39.91 -19.96 -10.77
C GLU A 7 -39.25 -19.09 -9.70
N MET A 8 -38.30 -19.66 -8.96
CA MET A 8 -37.36 -18.89 -8.14
C MET A 8 -36.46 -18.05 -9.06
N VAL A 9 -36.98 -16.90 -9.46
CA VAL A 9 -36.16 -15.78 -9.90
C VAL A 9 -35.33 -15.35 -8.69
N VAL A 10 -34.08 -15.82 -8.66
CA VAL A 10 -33.03 -15.25 -7.80
C VAL A 10 -32.86 -13.80 -8.25
N LYS A 11 -33.61 -12.89 -7.63
CA LYS A 11 -33.38 -11.46 -7.76
C LYS A 11 -32.00 -11.20 -7.18
N ALA A 12 -31.05 -10.90 -8.06
CA ALA A 12 -29.79 -10.29 -7.71
C ALA A 12 -30.07 -9.12 -6.77
N GLU A 13 -29.63 -9.23 -5.53
CA GLU A 13 -29.68 -8.13 -4.59
C GLU A 13 -28.89 -6.96 -5.19
N SER A 14 -29.63 -5.88 -5.36
CA SER A 14 -29.19 -4.58 -5.83
C SER A 14 -27.85 -4.17 -5.23
N ASN A 15 -26.95 -3.72 -6.10
CA ASN A 15 -25.75 -2.93 -5.82
C ASN A 15 -25.95 -2.01 -4.61
N CYS A 16 -25.58 -2.48 -3.41
CA CYS A 16 -25.38 -1.61 -2.28
C CYS A 16 -24.05 -0.92 -2.55
N ASN A 17 -24.12 0.37 -2.87
CA ASN A 17 -22.96 1.24 -2.92
C ASN A 17 -22.42 1.34 -1.48
N VAL A 18 -21.70 0.32 -1.03
CA VAL A 18 -21.04 0.34 0.27
C VAL A 18 -19.99 1.43 0.15
N GLN A 19 -20.31 2.62 0.64
CA GLN A 19 -19.33 3.65 0.97
C GLN A 19 -18.39 3.06 2.02
N GLY A 20 -17.40 2.33 1.52
CA GLY A 20 -16.41 1.61 2.29
C GLY A 20 -15.13 2.42 2.44
N TYR A 21 -14.25 1.95 3.31
CA TYR A 21 -12.88 2.46 3.30
C TYR A 21 -12.17 1.93 2.05
N THR A 22 -11.16 2.65 1.57
CA THR A 22 -10.40 2.24 0.38
C THR A 22 -8.90 2.32 0.64
N ILE A 23 -8.16 1.33 0.15
CA ILE A 23 -6.70 1.37 0.03
C ILE A 23 -6.38 1.68 -1.43
N VAL A 24 -5.55 2.69 -1.63
CA VAL A 24 -5.15 3.20 -2.93
C VAL A 24 -3.63 3.12 -3.04
N LEU A 25 -3.16 2.72 -4.20
CA LEU A 25 -1.77 2.87 -4.60
C LEU A 25 -1.68 4.14 -5.43
N SER A 26 -0.95 5.13 -4.92
CA SER A 26 -0.73 6.42 -5.58
C SER A 26 0.72 6.53 -6.03
N GLN A 27 0.96 7.39 -7.02
CA GLN A 27 2.28 7.63 -7.56
C GLN A 27 2.65 9.12 -7.52
N TRP A 28 3.71 9.43 -6.80
CA TRP A 28 4.33 10.75 -6.83
C TRP A 28 5.46 10.81 -7.86
N ASP A 29 5.32 11.69 -8.84
CA ASP A 29 6.30 11.85 -9.90
C ASP A 29 7.59 12.52 -9.42
N ILE A 30 8.72 11.90 -9.79
CA ILE A 30 10.07 12.41 -9.53
C ILE A 30 10.75 12.71 -10.85
N GLY A 31 10.86 14.00 -11.16
CA GLY A 31 11.41 14.46 -12.43
C GLY A 31 10.54 14.04 -13.61
N LEU A 32 11.18 13.83 -14.76
CA LEU A 32 10.47 13.65 -16.03
C LEU A 32 9.92 12.23 -16.23
N ILE A 33 10.62 11.19 -15.75
CA ILE A 33 10.32 9.80 -16.11
C ILE A 33 10.17 8.85 -14.93
N PHE A 34 10.58 9.26 -13.73
CA PHE A 34 10.56 8.38 -12.55
C PHE A 34 9.43 8.73 -11.61
N ALA A 35 9.12 7.78 -10.75
CA ALA A 35 8.07 7.91 -9.78
C ALA A 35 8.32 7.11 -8.50
N HIS A 36 7.67 7.58 -7.44
CA HIS A 36 7.64 6.98 -6.12
C HIS A 36 6.22 6.50 -5.83
N ARG A 37 6.09 5.23 -5.47
CA ARG A 37 4.81 4.64 -5.10
C ARG A 37 4.60 4.70 -3.59
N LEU A 38 3.39 5.08 -3.22
CA LEU A 38 2.93 5.16 -1.84
C LEU A 38 1.54 4.57 -1.69
N LEU A 39 1.23 4.11 -0.48
CA LEU A 39 -0.09 3.57 -0.16
C LEU A 39 -0.86 4.60 0.65
N THR A 40 -2.14 4.78 0.33
CA THR A 40 -3.03 5.66 1.08
C THR A 40 -4.30 4.91 1.46
N VAL A 41 -4.90 5.31 2.57
CA VAL A 41 -6.21 4.81 3.01
C VAL A 41 -7.18 5.96 3.19
N PHE A 42 -8.39 5.80 2.66
CA PHE A 42 -9.49 6.76 2.76
C PHE A 42 -10.66 6.15 3.51
N ASP A 43 -11.44 6.99 4.19
CA ASP A 43 -12.68 6.59 4.83
C ASP A 43 -13.85 6.47 3.83
N SER A 44 -15.02 6.08 4.34
CA SER A 44 -16.27 5.96 3.58
C SER A 44 -16.71 7.26 2.87
N ASN A 45 -16.25 8.41 3.36
CA ASN A 45 -16.53 9.73 2.80
C ASN A 45 -15.41 10.20 1.86
N LYS A 46 -14.50 9.30 1.46
CA LYS A 46 -13.30 9.58 0.66
C LYS A 46 -12.34 10.58 1.32
N ARG A 47 -12.39 10.73 2.64
CA ARG A 47 -11.45 11.58 3.36
C ARG A 47 -10.19 10.79 3.64
N PHE A 48 -9.04 11.43 3.45
CA PHE A 48 -7.74 10.87 3.79
C PHE A 48 -7.71 10.44 5.26
N VAL A 49 -7.18 9.24 5.53
CA VAL A 49 -6.99 8.69 6.88
C VAL A 49 -5.51 8.55 7.21
N ALA A 50 -4.73 7.92 6.32
CA ALA A 50 -3.29 7.76 6.49
C ALA A 50 -2.59 7.45 5.17
N GLU A 51 -1.27 7.62 5.15
CA GLU A 51 -0.38 7.12 4.09
C GLU A 51 0.79 6.31 4.66
N LEU A 52 1.33 5.42 3.82
CA LEU A 52 2.51 4.61 4.09
C LEU A 52 3.54 4.75 2.96
N ASP A 53 4.77 5.12 3.35
CA ASP A 53 5.85 5.44 2.42
C ASP A 53 7.15 4.76 2.80
N GLY A 54 7.85 4.19 1.82
CA GLY A 54 9.25 3.82 1.97
C GLY A 54 10.16 5.01 1.71
N LEU A 55 10.70 5.67 2.73
CA LEU A 55 11.51 6.88 2.58
C LEU A 55 12.95 6.68 3.03
N VAL A 56 13.81 7.61 2.58
CA VAL A 56 15.21 7.61 2.96
C VAL A 56 15.41 8.40 4.23
N VAL A 57 16.17 7.85 5.17
CA VAL A 57 16.59 8.52 6.40
C VAL A 57 18.11 8.59 6.41
N ASN A 58 18.65 9.79 6.55
CA ASN A 58 20.10 9.97 6.69
C ASN A 58 20.55 9.71 8.13
N LYS A 59 21.87 9.74 8.37
CA LYS A 59 22.47 9.53 9.70
C LYS A 59 21.98 10.50 10.80
N ASN A 60 21.45 11.66 10.43
CA ASN A 60 20.92 12.66 11.37
C ASN A 60 19.41 12.49 11.61
N GLY A 61 18.79 11.43 11.06
CA GLY A 61 17.36 11.20 11.16
C GLY A 61 16.51 12.01 10.18
N LYS A 62 17.11 12.78 9.26
CA LYS A 62 16.37 13.59 8.29
C LYS A 62 15.83 12.70 7.17
N ILE A 63 14.52 12.82 6.93
CA ILE A 63 13.81 12.19 5.82
C ILE A 63 14.15 12.90 4.50
N LYS A 64 14.35 12.14 3.42
CA LYS A 64 14.52 12.65 2.06
C LYS A 64 13.97 11.68 1.01
N PRO A 65 13.58 12.16 -0.19
CA PRO A 65 12.95 11.33 -1.21
C PRO A 65 13.93 10.37 -1.90
N ILE A 66 15.20 10.76 -2.07
CA ILE A 66 16.23 9.94 -2.71
C ILE A 66 17.52 9.94 -1.87
N GLY A 67 18.07 8.75 -1.68
CA GLY A 67 19.35 8.50 -1.03
C GLY A 67 20.52 8.45 -2.00
N TYR A 68 21.68 8.86 -1.51
CA TYR A 68 22.94 8.90 -2.27
C TYR A 68 24.17 8.75 -1.36
N LEU A 69 23.98 8.65 -0.04
CA LEU A 69 25.05 8.42 0.92
C LEU A 69 25.01 6.96 1.38
N ARG A 70 26.17 6.33 1.59
CA ARG A 70 26.25 4.97 2.16
C ARG A 70 25.61 4.85 3.56
N SER A 71 25.48 5.97 4.27
CA SER A 71 24.82 6.03 5.57
C SER A 71 23.30 6.16 5.49
N ASP A 72 22.75 6.38 4.30
CA ASP A 72 21.30 6.45 4.11
C ASP A 72 20.66 5.09 4.35
N ARG A 73 19.49 5.11 4.97
CA ARG A 73 18.69 3.91 5.27
C ARG A 73 17.31 4.04 4.68
N LEU A 74 16.80 2.93 4.18
CA LEU A 74 15.41 2.81 3.77
C LEU A 74 14.57 2.49 5.00
N LYS A 75 13.55 3.29 5.26
CA LYS A 75 12.59 3.08 6.35
C LYS A 75 11.17 3.30 5.87
N VAL A 76 10.23 2.62 6.48
CA VAL A 76 8.81 2.75 6.20
C VAL A 76 8.16 3.63 7.26
N PHE A 77 7.41 4.64 6.83
CA PHE A 77 6.73 5.60 7.69
C PHE A 77 5.24 5.54 7.48
N GLU A 78 4.48 5.72 8.56
CA GLU A 78 3.05 6.02 8.49
C GLU A 78 2.84 7.49 8.83
N PHE A 79 2.08 8.19 8.00
CA PHE A 79 1.67 9.57 8.25
C PHE A 79 0.16 9.67 8.39
N LYS A 80 -0.32 10.37 9.42
CA LYS A 80 -1.75 10.66 9.67
C LYS A 80 -2.22 11.95 8.98
N SER A 81 -1.35 12.55 8.19
CA SER A 81 -1.64 13.67 7.29
C SER A 81 -0.85 13.45 6.01
N PRO A 82 -1.33 13.95 4.85
CA PRO A 82 -0.60 13.79 3.60
C PRO A 82 0.82 14.32 3.71
N HIS A 83 1.82 13.49 3.45
CA HIS A 83 3.23 13.88 3.41
C HIS A 83 3.74 13.89 1.96
N LEU A 84 3.51 12.83 1.19
CA LEU A 84 3.74 12.80 -0.26
C LEU A 84 2.44 12.73 -1.09
N TYR A 85 1.34 12.25 -0.52
CA TYR A 85 0.07 12.15 -1.24
C TYR A 85 -0.44 13.51 -1.73
N ARG A 86 -1.01 13.50 -2.94
CA ARG A 86 -1.81 14.59 -3.51
C ARG A 86 -2.97 13.99 -4.30
N GLU A 87 -4.12 14.67 -4.28
CA GLU A 87 -5.35 14.18 -4.92
C GLU A 87 -5.24 14.05 -6.45
N ASP A 88 -4.33 14.80 -7.07
CA ASP A 88 -4.11 14.85 -8.51
C ASP A 88 -3.07 13.82 -9.02
N GLN A 89 -2.57 12.94 -8.15
CA GLN A 89 -1.65 11.88 -8.53
C GLN A 89 -2.34 10.78 -9.33
N GLU A 90 -1.61 10.20 -10.28
CA GLU A 90 -2.01 8.94 -10.89
C GLU A 90 -2.10 7.86 -9.80
N GLN A 91 -3.21 7.13 -9.78
CA GLN A 91 -3.53 6.22 -8.69
C GLN A 91 -4.49 5.11 -9.11
N VAL A 92 -4.52 4.02 -8.34
CA VAL A 92 -5.43 2.90 -8.53
C VAL A 92 -5.93 2.38 -7.19
N VAL A 93 -7.22 2.03 -7.12
CA VAL A 93 -7.81 1.39 -5.92
C VAL A 93 -7.35 -0.06 -5.86
N LEU A 94 -6.61 -0.44 -4.83
CA LEU A 94 -6.19 -1.82 -4.61
C LEU A 94 -7.26 -2.65 -3.89
N PHE A 95 -7.99 -2.02 -2.97
CA PHE A 95 -8.98 -2.71 -2.15
C PHE A 95 -10.04 -1.73 -1.62
N SER A 96 -11.30 -2.13 -1.67
CA SER A 96 -12.43 -1.39 -1.11
C SER A 96 -13.35 -2.35 -0.37
N SER A 97 -13.70 -2.04 0.87
CA SER A 97 -14.59 -2.89 1.69
C SER A 97 -15.07 -2.12 2.93
N THR A 98 -15.69 -2.82 3.88
CA THR A 98 -16.02 -2.23 5.18
C THR A 98 -14.75 -1.74 5.89
N LYS A 99 -14.92 -0.80 6.83
CA LYS A 99 -13.83 -0.29 7.67
C LYS A 99 -13.03 -1.42 8.30
N GLU A 100 -13.70 -2.45 8.83
CA GLU A 100 -13.04 -3.57 9.50
C GLU A 100 -12.08 -4.32 8.57
N TYR A 101 -12.52 -4.71 7.38
CA TYR A 101 -11.68 -5.45 6.44
C TYR A 101 -10.53 -4.60 5.89
N VAL A 102 -10.79 -3.33 5.56
CA VAL A 102 -9.77 -2.42 5.04
C VAL A 102 -8.73 -2.12 6.09
N MET A 103 -9.15 -1.79 7.33
CA MET A 103 -8.22 -1.55 8.40
C MET A 103 -7.46 -2.81 8.77
N ARG A 104 -8.06 -4.01 8.69
CA ARG A 104 -7.32 -5.27 8.86
C ARG A 104 -6.17 -5.37 7.86
N LYS A 105 -6.41 -5.08 6.57
CA LYS A 105 -5.34 -5.02 5.55
C LYS A 105 -4.29 -3.97 5.91
N TRP A 106 -4.71 -2.76 6.30
CA TRP A 106 -3.77 -1.69 6.72
C TRP A 106 -2.89 -2.11 7.91
N HIS A 107 -3.45 -2.78 8.93
CA HIS A 107 -2.67 -3.28 10.07
C HIS A 107 -1.63 -4.33 9.67
N LEU A 108 -1.89 -5.16 8.65
CA LEU A 108 -0.87 -6.07 8.11
C LEU A 108 0.29 -5.28 7.48
N ALA A 109 0.01 -4.20 6.76
CA ALA A 109 1.05 -3.30 6.24
C ALA A 109 1.82 -2.62 7.38
N LEU A 110 1.16 -2.22 8.47
CA LEU A 110 1.83 -1.64 9.65
C LEU A 110 2.77 -2.65 10.34
N ARG A 111 2.36 -3.92 10.43
CA ARG A 111 3.25 -4.98 10.94
C ARG A 111 4.46 -5.20 10.02
N ALA A 112 4.24 -5.18 8.71
CA ALA A 112 5.31 -5.29 7.73
C ALA A 112 6.28 -4.08 7.81
N LYS A 113 5.75 -2.88 8.02
CA LYS A 113 6.52 -1.65 8.27
C LYS A 113 7.48 -1.83 9.45
N ASP A 114 7.01 -2.37 10.57
CA ASP A 114 7.86 -2.59 11.76
C ASP A 114 9.00 -3.59 11.46
N ILE A 115 8.69 -4.72 10.83
CA ILE A 115 9.69 -5.74 10.45
C ILE A 115 10.72 -5.19 9.44
N LEU A 116 10.27 -4.43 8.44
CA LEU A 116 11.15 -3.78 7.47
C LEU A 116 12.10 -2.78 8.14
N ASN A 117 11.59 -2.01 9.11
CA ASN A 117 12.39 -1.04 9.84
C ASN A 117 13.44 -1.70 10.74
N GLU A 118 13.16 -2.88 11.30
CA GLU A 118 14.12 -3.67 12.09
C GLU A 118 15.27 -4.22 11.24
N LYS A 119 15.05 -4.51 9.96
CA LYS A 119 16.10 -4.98 9.04
C LYS A 119 17.17 -3.93 8.74
N TYR A 120 16.94 -2.66 9.07
CA TYR A 120 17.90 -1.57 8.90
C TYR A 120 18.52 -1.50 7.48
N LEU A 121 17.66 -1.60 6.46
CA LEU A 121 18.06 -1.75 5.06
C LEU A 121 18.86 -0.53 4.56
N PRO A 122 19.98 -0.74 3.86
CA PRO A 122 20.68 0.35 3.18
C PRO A 122 19.81 0.89 2.04
N TYR A 123 19.83 2.21 1.84
CA TYR A 123 19.21 2.77 0.64
C TYR A 123 20.23 2.73 -0.52
N PRO A 124 19.88 2.18 -1.69
CA PRO A 124 20.79 2.10 -2.82
C PRO A 124 21.14 3.48 -3.37
N PHE A 125 22.36 3.64 -3.88
CA PHE A 125 22.82 4.91 -4.43
C PHE A 125 21.90 5.38 -5.57
N LEU A 126 21.26 6.53 -5.39
CA LEU A 126 20.28 7.12 -6.31
C LEU A 126 19.09 6.21 -6.65
N GLY A 127 18.73 5.26 -5.78
CA GLY A 127 17.60 4.36 -6.03
C GLY A 127 17.91 3.20 -6.98
N MET A 128 19.18 3.02 -7.38
CA MET A 128 19.63 1.90 -8.22
C MET A 128 19.81 0.62 -7.39
N GLY A 129 18.68 0.02 -7.00
CA GLY A 129 18.56 -1.20 -6.21
C GLY A 129 17.16 -1.29 -5.61
N GLU A 130 16.93 -2.30 -4.79
CA GLU A 130 15.71 -2.38 -3.97
C GLU A 130 15.51 -1.08 -3.16
N ASN A 131 14.38 -0.42 -3.37
CA ASN A 131 14.16 0.96 -2.95
C ASN A 131 12.74 1.17 -2.41
N SER A 132 12.28 2.42 -2.37
CA SER A 132 10.94 2.80 -1.92
C SER A 132 9.79 2.10 -2.68
N ASN A 133 9.95 1.84 -3.98
CA ASN A 133 8.94 1.13 -4.75
C ASN A 133 8.90 -0.36 -4.37
N SER A 134 10.05 -0.96 -4.04
CA SER A 134 10.11 -2.31 -3.48
C SER A 134 9.44 -2.39 -2.10
N VAL A 135 9.49 -1.31 -1.30
CA VAL A 135 8.67 -1.21 -0.08
C VAL A 135 7.19 -1.26 -0.42
N ALA A 136 6.71 -0.43 -1.36
CA ALA A 136 5.31 -0.44 -1.75
C ALA A 136 4.84 -1.84 -2.18
N SER A 137 5.58 -2.50 -3.08
CA SER A 137 5.29 -3.88 -3.51
C SER A 137 5.28 -4.88 -2.35
N THR A 138 6.22 -4.76 -1.41
CA THR A 138 6.30 -5.62 -0.23
C THR A 138 5.11 -5.42 0.70
N LEU A 139 4.71 -4.17 0.97
CA LEU A 139 3.55 -3.86 1.81
C LEU A 139 2.27 -4.39 1.17
N ILE A 140 2.07 -4.21 -0.14
CA ILE A 140 0.93 -4.75 -0.89
C ILE A 140 0.86 -6.27 -0.75
N LYS A 141 1.98 -6.96 -0.96
CA LYS A 141 2.06 -8.41 -0.79
C LYS A 141 1.76 -8.83 0.65
N CYS A 142 2.26 -8.11 1.66
CA CYS A 142 1.97 -8.40 3.08
C CYS A 142 0.48 -8.21 3.44
N MET A 143 -0.21 -7.28 2.78
CA MET A 143 -1.67 -7.15 2.91
C MET A 143 -2.41 -8.34 2.27
N GLY A 144 -1.74 -9.18 1.47
CA GLY A 144 -2.40 -10.20 0.65
C GLY A 144 -3.31 -9.55 -0.38
N LEU A 145 -2.79 -8.51 -1.04
CA LEU A 145 -3.40 -7.83 -2.18
C LEU A 145 -2.48 -8.02 -3.40
N GLU A 146 -3.06 -7.81 -4.58
CA GLU A 146 -2.31 -7.75 -5.83
C GLU A 146 -1.80 -6.33 -6.07
N GLU A 147 -0.57 -6.18 -6.57
CA GLU A 147 -0.06 -4.88 -7.00
C GLU A 147 -0.58 -4.57 -8.41
N LEU A 148 -1.55 -3.66 -8.49
CA LEU A 148 -2.17 -3.26 -9.75
C LEU A 148 -1.30 -2.26 -10.52
N GLU A 149 -1.47 -2.24 -11.84
CA GLU A 149 -0.92 -1.19 -12.68
C GLU A 149 -1.68 0.13 -12.45
N ILE A 150 -0.93 1.22 -12.34
CA ILE A 150 -1.48 2.56 -12.28
C ILE A 150 -1.60 3.09 -13.72
N PRO A 151 -2.78 3.53 -14.17
CA PRO A 151 -2.94 4.14 -15.49
C PRO A 151 -1.99 5.31 -15.69
N HIS A 152 -1.44 5.47 -16.90
CA HIS A 152 -0.55 6.59 -17.27
C HIS A 152 0.70 6.76 -16.38
N ALA A 153 1.07 5.74 -15.62
CA ALA A 153 2.18 5.82 -14.69
C ALA A 153 3.53 6.00 -15.39
N LYS A 154 4.32 6.93 -14.85
CA LYS A 154 5.77 6.96 -15.00
C LYS A 154 6.45 5.71 -14.42
N ILE A 155 7.72 5.53 -14.75
CA ILE A 155 8.50 4.36 -14.33
C ILE A 155 8.72 4.40 -12.82
N ALA A 156 8.33 3.33 -12.13
CA ALA A 156 8.64 3.08 -10.73
C ALA A 156 9.74 1.99 -10.65
N PRO A 157 11.04 2.36 -10.60
CA PRO A 157 12.12 1.37 -10.62
C PRO A 157 12.02 0.42 -9.43
N TYR A 158 12.27 -0.88 -9.66
CA TYR A 158 12.23 -1.95 -8.66
C TYR A 158 10.85 -2.21 -8.04
N GLN A 159 9.78 -1.73 -8.67
CA GLN A 159 8.43 -2.26 -8.49
C GLN A 159 8.42 -3.79 -8.70
N GLY A 160 7.59 -4.49 -7.92
CA GLY A 160 7.44 -5.94 -7.92
C GLY A 160 8.55 -6.69 -7.17
N ARG A 161 9.61 -6.01 -6.74
CA ARG A 161 10.65 -6.61 -5.89
C ARG A 161 10.17 -6.65 -4.44
N ILE A 162 10.39 -7.79 -3.79
CA ILE A 162 9.88 -8.09 -2.45
C ILE A 162 11.05 -8.15 -1.47
N LEU A 163 10.95 -7.38 -0.38
CA LEU A 163 12.00 -7.16 0.62
C LEU A 163 11.93 -8.12 1.82
N LEU A 164 10.90 -8.95 1.89
CA LEU A 164 10.66 -9.92 2.95
C LEU A 164 10.54 -11.32 2.37
N ASP A 165 11.03 -12.31 3.12
CA ASP A 165 10.91 -13.72 2.74
C ASP A 165 9.45 -14.18 2.77
N ASP A 166 9.09 -15.13 1.91
CA ASP A 166 7.71 -15.62 1.79
C ASP A 166 7.18 -16.22 3.11
N SER A 167 8.05 -16.80 3.94
CA SER A 167 7.69 -17.31 5.27
C SER A 167 7.26 -16.19 6.22
N VAL A 168 7.97 -15.05 6.22
CA VAL A 168 7.63 -13.87 7.01
C VAL A 168 6.32 -13.26 6.51
N ILE A 169 6.15 -13.14 5.20
CA ILE A 169 4.91 -12.65 4.59
C ILE A 169 3.72 -13.53 4.99
N THR A 170 3.87 -14.84 4.90
CA THR A 170 2.84 -15.81 5.29
C THR A 170 2.49 -15.67 6.77
N GLN A 171 3.49 -15.49 7.65
CA GLN A 171 3.26 -15.24 9.08
C GLN A 171 2.49 -13.94 9.33
N ILE A 172 2.81 -12.85 8.60
CA ILE A 172 2.08 -11.59 8.69
C ILE A 172 0.63 -11.81 8.28
N GLN A 173 0.39 -12.38 7.10
CA GLN A 173 -0.95 -12.59 6.55
C GLN A 173 -1.84 -13.49 7.42
N ASN A 174 -1.24 -14.49 8.09
CA ASN A 174 -1.93 -15.40 9.00
C ASN A 174 -2.05 -14.86 10.43
N SER A 175 -1.45 -13.70 10.74
CA SER A 175 -1.53 -13.15 12.08
C SER A 175 -2.96 -12.75 12.42
N ARG A 176 -3.42 -13.17 13.61
CA ARG A 176 -4.69 -12.71 14.16
C ARG A 176 -4.51 -11.24 14.53
N ILE A 177 -5.23 -10.36 13.85
CA ILE A 177 -5.37 -8.97 14.26
C ILE A 177 -6.53 -8.97 15.24
N HIS A 178 -6.23 -8.76 16.52
CA HIS A 178 -7.24 -8.44 17.51
C HIS A 178 -7.61 -6.97 17.29
N CYS A 179 -8.71 -6.74 16.57
CA CYS A 179 -9.31 -5.42 16.40
C CYS A 179 -10.06 -4.99 17.66
#